data_AF-Q9K4V2-F1
#
_entry.id   AF-Q9K4V2-F1
#
_cell.length_a   1.000
_cell.length_b   1.000
_cell.length_c   1.000
_cell.angle_alpha   90.00
_cell.angle_beta   90.00
_cell.angle_gamma   90.00
#
_symmetry.space_group_name_H-M   'P 1'
#
loop_
_entity.id
_entity.type
_entity.pdbx_description
1 polymer ?
#
loop_
_entity_poly.entity_id
_entity_poly.type
_entity_poly.pdbx_seq_one_letter_code
_entity_poly.pdbx_strand_id
1 'polypeptide(L)'
;MLKRLKEKSNDEKIRNTMNKRISFIFGVIVFIFAVVVLRLGYLQIAQGSHYKQLIKNSENLTVNEAVPRGRILDRNGKVLVDNASKKAITYARGRKTSQTEVLKIAKD
;
A
#
# COMPACT_ATOMS: atom_id res chain seq x y z
N MET A 1 -31.09 -57.14 -31.10
CA MET A 1 -30.36 -56.18 -31.97
C MET A 1 -29.15 -55.66 -31.20
N LEU A 2 -27.99 -56.31 -31.29
CA LEU A 2 -26.80 -55.94 -30.52
C LEU A 2 -26.14 -54.70 -31.14
N LYS A 3 -26.13 -53.59 -30.40
CA LYS A 3 -25.38 -52.38 -30.74
C LYS A 3 -23.91 -52.75 -30.85
N ARG A 4 -23.36 -52.74 -32.07
CA ARG A 4 -21.91 -52.77 -32.28
C ARG A 4 -21.35 -51.51 -31.62
N LEU A 5 -20.63 -51.69 -30.50
CA LEU A 5 -19.79 -50.65 -29.94
C LEU A 5 -18.73 -50.35 -30.99
N LYS A 6 -18.91 -49.22 -31.70
CA LYS A 6 -17.97 -48.76 -32.71
C LYS A 6 -16.63 -48.56 -32.04
N GLU A 7 -15.70 -49.48 -32.28
CA GLU A 7 -14.35 -49.40 -31.75
C GLU A 7 -13.70 -48.14 -32.34
N LYS A 8 -13.42 -47.15 -31.48
CA LYS A 8 -12.79 -45.90 -31.90
C LYS A 8 -11.43 -46.20 -32.52
N SER A 9 -11.20 -45.69 -33.73
CA SER A 9 -9.92 -45.81 -34.44
C SER A 9 -8.76 -45.37 -33.54
N ASN A 10 -7.59 -46.01 -33.66
CA ASN A 10 -6.41 -45.69 -32.87
C ASN A 10 -6.03 -44.19 -32.97
N ASP A 11 -6.25 -43.56 -34.13
CA ASP A 11 -6.03 -42.11 -34.32
C ASP A 11 -6.97 -41.25 -33.46
N GLU A 12 -8.22 -41.69 -33.27
CA GLU A 12 -9.20 -41.01 -32.44
C GLU A 12 -8.88 -41.17 -30.95
N LYS A 13 -8.40 -42.36 -30.54
CA LYS A 13 -7.89 -42.57 -29.18
C LYS A 13 -6.67 -41.69 -28.89
N ILE A 14 -5.70 -41.64 -29.81
CA ILE A 14 -4.49 -40.81 -29.68
C ILE A 14 -4.88 -39.32 -29.60
N ARG A 15 -5.70 -38.80 -30.53
CA ARG A 15 -6.21 -37.42 -30.47
C ARG A 15 -6.92 -37.12 -29.14
N ASN A 16 -7.77 -38.02 -28.66
CA ASN A 16 -8.50 -37.80 -27.43
C ASN A 16 -7.58 -37.79 -26.19
N THR A 17 -6.55 -38.64 -26.15
CA THR A 17 -5.54 -38.60 -25.09
C THR A 17 -4.71 -37.32 -25.12
N MET A 18 -4.38 -36.82 -26.32
CA MET A 18 -3.65 -35.57 -26.50
C MET A 18 -4.48 -34.35 -26.07
N ASN A 19 -5.75 -34.30 -26.47
CA ASN A 19 -6.69 -33.24 -26.06
C ASN A 19 -6.93 -33.22 -24.55
N LYS A 20 -6.99 -34.40 -23.90
CA LYS A 20 -7.10 -34.48 -22.43
C LYS A 20 -5.87 -33.92 -21.71
N ARG A 21 -4.65 -34.20 -22.21
CA ARG A 21 -3.41 -33.63 -21.64
C ARG A 21 -3.38 -32.11 -21.79
N ILE A 22 -3.76 -31.59 -22.97
CA ILE A 22 -3.83 -30.15 -23.24
C ILE A 22 -4.87 -29.48 -22.32
N SER A 23 -6.06 -30.05 -22.20
CA SER A 23 -7.11 -29.51 -21.34
C SER A 23 -6.73 -29.57 -19.85
N PHE A 24 -6.02 -30.60 -19.42
CA PHE A 24 -5.48 -30.69 -18.06
C PHE A 24 -4.45 -29.60 -17.78
N ILE A 25 -3.47 -29.41 -18.67
CA ILE A 25 -2.46 -28.35 -18.54
C ILE A 25 -3.13 -26.96 -18.53
N PHE A 26 -4.11 -26.73 -19.41
CA PHE A 26 -4.88 -25.49 -19.42
C PHE A 26 -5.60 -25.23 -18.10
N GLY A 27 -6.22 -26.26 -17.51
CA GLY A 27 -6.86 -26.17 -16.19
C GLY A 27 -5.87 -25.81 -15.08
N VAL A 28 -4.66 -26.39 -15.09
CA VAL A 28 -3.60 -26.06 -14.13
C VAL A 28 -3.17 -24.60 -14.27
N ILE A 29 -2.97 -24.12 -15.50
CA ILE A 29 -2.60 -22.72 -15.75
C ILE A 29 -3.68 -21.77 -15.21
N VAL A 30 -4.96 -22.02 -15.55
CA VAL A 30 -6.08 -21.21 -15.06
C VAL A 30 -6.15 -21.22 -13.53
N PHE A 31 -5.93 -22.36 -12.90
CA PHE A 31 -5.92 -22.47 -11.44
C PHE A 31 -4.81 -21.61 -10.80
N ILE A 32 -3.59 -21.66 -11.34
CA ILE A 32 -2.49 -20.82 -10.86
C ILE A 32 -2.84 -19.33 -10.99
N PHE A 33 -3.39 -18.92 -12.15
CA PHE A 33 -3.81 -17.53 -12.34
C PHE A 33 -4.93 -17.12 -11.38
N ALA A 34 -5.91 -17.99 -11.11
CA ALA A 34 -6.95 -17.72 -10.12
C ALA A 34 -6.36 -17.45 -8.72
N VAL A 35 -5.38 -18.24 -8.28
CA VAL A 35 -4.68 -18.03 -7.00
C VAL A 35 -3.97 -16.67 -6.97
N VAL A 36 -3.28 -16.29 -8.05
CA VAL A 36 -2.59 -14.99 -8.15
C VAL A 36 -3.58 -13.82 -8.08
N VAL A 37 -4.68 -13.89 -8.83
CA VAL A 37 -5.71 -12.83 -8.82
C VAL A 37 -6.34 -12.70 -7.43
N LEU A 38 -6.67 -13.82 -6.77
CA LEU A 38 -7.18 -13.81 -5.40
C LEU A 38 -6.17 -13.23 -4.41
N ARG A 39 -4.88 -13.55 -4.55
CA ARG A 39 -3.81 -12.99 -3.70
C ARG A 39 -3.67 -11.48 -3.87
N LEU A 40 -3.74 -11.00 -5.11
CA LEU A 40 -3.73 -9.56 -5.41
C LEU A 40 -4.98 -8.86 -4.86
N GLY A 41 -6.16 -9.46 -5.03
CA GLY A 41 -7.41 -8.96 -4.45
C GLY A 41 -7.36 -8.90 -2.93
N TYR A 42 -6.80 -9.91 -2.26
CA TYR A 42 -6.57 -9.90 -0.81
C TYR A 42 -5.65 -8.74 -0.38
N LEU A 43 -4.53 -8.54 -1.09
CA LEU A 43 -3.60 -7.45 -0.77
C LEU A 43 -4.25 -6.07 -0.95
N GLN A 44 -5.06 -5.90 -2.00
CA GLN A 44 -5.74 -4.63 -2.29
C GLN A 44 -6.92 -4.35 -1.33
N ILE A 45 -7.74 -5.36 -1.01
CA ILE A 45 -8.96 -5.19 -0.20
C ILE A 45 -8.67 -5.29 1.31
N ALA A 46 -7.88 -6.29 1.75
CA ALA A 46 -7.64 -6.54 3.17
C ALA A 46 -6.50 -5.69 3.73
N GLN A 47 -5.42 -5.47 2.97
CA GLN A 47 -4.27 -4.67 3.40
C GLN A 47 -4.24 -3.25 2.82
N GLY A 48 -5.18 -2.90 1.94
CA GLY A 48 -5.27 -1.53 1.41
C GLY A 48 -5.45 -0.48 2.50
N SER A 49 -6.19 -0.79 3.56
CA SER A 49 -6.35 0.08 4.73
C SER A 49 -5.06 0.23 5.53
N HIS A 50 -4.31 -0.86 5.70
CA HIS A 50 -3.05 -0.91 6.44
C HIS A 50 -1.95 -0.13 5.70
N TYR A 51 -1.74 -0.36 4.40
CA TYR A 51 -0.77 0.42 3.61
C TYR A 51 -1.18 1.90 3.47
N LYS A 52 -2.47 2.21 3.38
CA LYS A 52 -2.96 3.60 3.41
C LYS A 52 -2.74 4.26 4.78
N GLN A 53 -2.78 3.50 5.87
CA GLN A 53 -2.39 3.98 7.20
C GLN A 53 -0.88 4.12 7.34
N LEU A 54 -0.07 3.20 6.84
CA LEU A 54 1.39 3.36 6.83
C LEU A 54 1.82 4.58 6.01
N ILE A 55 1.22 4.81 4.84
CA ILE A 55 1.51 6.02 4.06
C ILE A 55 1.05 7.27 4.82
N LYS A 56 -0.14 7.28 5.44
CA LYS A 56 -0.59 8.40 6.28
C LYS A 56 0.28 8.63 7.52
N ASN A 57 0.83 7.57 8.10
CA ASN A 57 1.68 7.64 9.29
C ASN A 57 3.14 7.95 8.93
N SER A 58 3.60 7.62 7.73
CA SER A 58 4.89 8.09 7.19
C SER A 58 4.79 9.51 6.63
N GLU A 59 3.58 9.98 6.32
CA GLU A 59 3.23 11.39 6.11
C GLU A 59 2.96 12.11 7.45
N ASN A 60 3.43 11.57 8.57
CA ASN A 60 3.61 12.38 9.77
C ASN A 60 4.72 13.37 9.47
N LEU A 61 4.30 14.59 9.11
CA LEU A 61 4.96 15.85 9.40
C LEU A 61 6.37 15.64 9.95
N THR A 62 7.38 15.72 9.09
CA THR A 62 8.75 16.04 9.48
C THR A 62 8.70 17.44 10.10
N VAL A 63 8.22 17.52 11.34
CA VAL A 63 8.37 18.68 12.19
C VAL A 63 9.85 18.69 12.50
N ASN A 64 10.61 19.45 11.72
CA ASN A 64 11.97 19.80 12.05
C ASN A 64 11.90 20.53 13.39
N GLU A 65 12.09 19.79 14.48
CA GLU A 65 12.22 20.38 15.80
C GLU A 65 13.52 21.18 15.77
N ALA A 66 13.40 22.51 15.85
CA ALA A 66 14.55 23.39 15.85
C ALA A 66 15.39 23.10 17.10
N VAL A 67 16.53 22.44 16.91
CA VAL A 67 17.47 22.19 17.99
C VAL A 67 17.96 23.51 18.58
N PRO A 68 18.11 23.61 19.90
CA PRO A 68 18.56 24.83 20.54
C PRO A 68 20.00 25.17 20.11
N ARG A 69 20.25 26.45 19.76
CA ARG A 69 21.61 26.92 19.42
C ARG A 69 22.50 26.92 20.66
N GLY A 70 23.80 26.67 20.44
CA GLY A 70 24.81 26.72 21.49
C GLY A 70 24.97 28.11 22.11
N ARG A 71 25.34 28.15 23.39
CA ARG A 71 25.58 29.38 24.15
C ARG A 71 26.88 30.03 23.69
N ILE A 72 26.88 31.36 23.53
CA ILE A 72 28.09 32.12 23.21
C ILE A 72 28.67 32.68 24.50
N LEU A 73 29.95 32.39 24.75
CA LEU A 73 30.69 32.79 25.95
C LEU A 73 31.80 33.77 25.55
N ASP A 74 32.06 34.77 26.40
CA ASP A 74 33.28 35.60 26.32
C ASP A 74 34.51 34.80 26.82
N ARG A 75 35.72 35.30 26.59
CA ARG A 75 37.00 34.72 27.03
C ARG A 75 37.09 34.44 28.55
N ASN A 76 36.28 35.15 29.34
CA ASN A 76 36.17 34.99 30.78
C ASN A 76 35.06 34.00 31.21
N GLY A 77 34.46 33.26 30.28
CA GLY A 77 33.39 32.31 30.55
C GLY A 77 32.02 32.94 30.83
N LYS A 78 31.86 34.25 30.60
CA LYS A 78 30.58 34.95 30.78
C LYS A 78 29.66 34.71 29.58
N VAL A 79 28.43 34.26 29.82
CA VAL A 79 27.42 34.04 28.76
C VAL A 79 27.00 35.39 28.17
N LEU A 80 27.14 35.53 26.85
CA LEU A 80 26.72 36.71 26.08
C LEU A 80 25.39 36.46 25.34
N VAL A 81 25.16 35.22 24.87
CA VAL A 81 23.92 34.83 24.18
C VAL A 81 23.51 33.44 24.68
N ASP A 82 22.27 33.32 25.14
CA ASP A 82 21.63 32.07 25.57
C ASP A 82 20.32 31.84 24.80
N ASN A 83 19.83 30.60 24.77
CA ASN A 83 18.56 30.25 24.16
C ASN A 83 17.44 30.26 25.20
N ALA A 84 16.33 30.96 24.91
CA ALA A 84 15.12 30.91 25.70
C ALA A 84 14.05 30.09 24.97
N SER A 85 13.63 28.96 25.55
CA SER A 85 12.55 28.13 25.00
C SER A 85 11.21 28.89 25.07
N LYS A 86 10.77 29.41 23.93
CA LYS A 86 9.44 30.03 23.79
C LYS A 86 8.46 29.01 23.22
N LYS A 87 7.33 28.79 23.90
CA LYS A 87 6.27 27.91 23.39
C LYS A 87 5.63 28.55 22.15
N ALA A 88 5.83 27.94 20.99
CA ALA A 88 5.14 28.29 19.76
C ALA A 88 4.14 27.16 19.45
N ILE A 89 2.85 27.47 19.46
CA ILE A 89 1.81 26.56 18.99
C ILE A 89 1.73 26.76 17.47
N THR A 90 2.32 25.86 16.69
CA THR A 90 2.29 25.92 15.23
C THR A 90 1.21 24.98 14.70
N TYR A 91 0.16 25.55 14.10
CA TYR A 91 -0.88 24.79 13.43
C TYR A 91 -0.52 24.58 11.96
N ALA A 92 -0.06 23.37 11.61
CA ALA A 92 0.12 22.97 10.22
C ALA A 92 -1.22 22.41 9.68
N ARG A 93 -1.78 23.05 8.66
CA ARG A 93 -3.02 22.61 8.02
C ARG A 93 -2.85 21.19 7.46
N GLY A 94 -3.65 20.25 7.95
CA GLY A 94 -3.73 18.91 7.36
C GLY A 94 -4.38 18.94 5.97
N ARG A 95 -3.91 18.10 5.04
CA ARG A 95 -4.45 18.00 3.66
C ARG A 95 -5.94 17.66 3.58
N LYS A 96 -6.57 17.22 4.68
CA LYS A 96 -8.00 16.94 4.80
C LYS A 96 -8.86 18.13 5.23
N THR A 97 -8.25 19.21 5.69
CA THR A 97 -9.00 20.39 6.12
C THR A 97 -9.39 21.19 4.88
N SER A 98 -10.68 21.20 4.55
CA SER A 98 -11.19 21.99 3.42
C SER A 98 -10.98 23.48 3.71
N GLN A 99 -10.57 24.24 2.69
CA GLN A 99 -10.37 25.69 2.81
C GLN A 99 -11.63 26.40 3.33
N THR A 100 -12.81 25.87 3.00
CA THR A 100 -14.11 26.37 3.45
C THR A 100 -14.34 26.24 4.96
N GLU A 101 -13.84 25.18 5.58
CA GLU A 101 -13.99 24.91 7.02
C GLU A 101 -13.09 25.83 7.84
N VAL A 102 -11.84 26.04 7.38
CA VAL A 102 -10.91 27.00 8.00
C VAL A 102 -11.45 28.42 7.90
N LEU A 103 -12.04 28.78 6.76
CA LEU A 103 -12.62 30.12 6.56
C LEU A 103 -13.85 30.35 7.44
N LYS A 104 -14.60 29.30 7.78
CA LYS A 104 -15.76 29.39 8.68
C LYS A 104 -15.31 29.64 10.12
N ILE A 105 -14.34 28.85 10.60
CA ILE A 105 -13.75 29.00 11.94
C ILE A 105 -13.11 30.37 12.16
N ALA A 106 -12.57 30.99 11.10
CA ALA A 106 -11.92 32.30 11.19
C ALA A 106 -12.88 33.50 11.15
N LYS A 107 -14.15 33.27 10.76
CA LYS A 107 -15.19 34.31 10.68
C LYS A 107 -16.08 34.36 11.92
N ASP A 108 -16.10 33.28 12.70
CA ASP A 108 -16.68 33.21 14.04
C ASP A 108 -15.68 33.75 15.08
#